data_AF-A0A9W8JFH3-F1
#
_entry.id   AF-A0A9W8JFH3-F1
#
_cell.length_a   1.000
_cell.length_b   1.000
_cell.length_c   1.000
_cell.angle_alpha   90.00
_cell.angle_beta   90.00
_cell.angle_gamma   90.00
#
_symmetry.space_group_name_H-M   'P 1'
#
loop_
_entity.id
_entity.type
_entity.pdbx_description
1 polymer ?
#
loop_
_entity_poly.entity_id
_entity_poly.type
_entity_poly.pdbx_seq_one_letter_code
_entity_poly.pdbx_strand_id
1 'polypeptide(L)'
;MPNKSSSATNTAAAKRGWLDNVFKTKAPNYTLYSRLGVHETRNECRRLLMDMDLLVSIEENERMGILKCRTLEARDPFTVHNIPKPVKFKVDIQRAPYRLTQEGITIALLFFQEKGPFDTFQDIFSSLKSNWTLDKPSANDTTMDLTENPSPTFAIDGRSIY
;
A
#
# COMPACT_ATOMS: atom_id res chain seq x y z
N MET A 1 -4.97 45.69 45.56
CA MET A 1 -5.42 44.38 45.02
C MET A 1 -6.94 44.32 45.15
N PRO A 2 -7.64 44.13 44.02
CA PRO A 2 -8.25 42.82 43.76
C PRO A 2 -7.99 42.30 42.33
N ASN A 3 -8.01 40.97 42.23
CA ASN A 3 -7.76 40.16 41.05
C ASN A 3 -9.06 39.96 40.25
N LYS A 4 -9.01 39.98 38.92
CA LYS A 4 -10.13 39.49 38.09
C LYS A 4 -9.59 38.78 36.85
N SER A 5 -9.41 37.47 36.99
CA SER A 5 -9.21 36.53 35.89
C SER A 5 -10.47 36.48 35.03
N SER A 6 -10.32 36.57 33.71
CA SER A 6 -11.30 36.03 32.78
C SER A 6 -10.55 35.43 31.58
N SER A 7 -10.71 34.12 31.42
CA SER A 7 -10.14 33.32 30.35
C SER A 7 -10.84 33.64 29.03
N ALA A 8 -10.11 34.15 28.05
CA ALA A 8 -10.56 34.16 26.66
C ALA A 8 -10.00 32.91 25.96
N THR A 9 -10.70 31.79 26.08
CA THR A 9 -10.53 30.66 25.15
C THR A 9 -11.22 31.02 23.84
N ASN A 10 -10.47 31.64 22.92
CA ASN A 10 -10.93 31.82 21.55
C ASN A 10 -10.39 30.65 20.71
N THR A 11 -11.08 29.51 20.82
CA THR A 11 -11.02 28.40 19.85
C THR A 11 -11.54 28.93 18.52
N ALA A 12 -10.64 29.51 17.72
CA ALA A 12 -10.92 29.82 16.34
C ALA A 12 -11.05 28.50 15.58
N ALA A 13 -12.31 28.17 15.29
CA ALA A 13 -12.74 27.01 14.54
C ALA A 13 -11.88 26.78 13.30
N ALA A 14 -11.53 25.51 13.10
CA ALA A 14 -10.85 24.98 11.93
C ALA A 14 -11.31 25.69 10.65
N LYS A 15 -10.34 26.24 9.91
CA LYS A 15 -10.56 26.79 8.57
C LYS A 15 -11.13 25.67 7.71
N ARG A 16 -12.46 25.69 7.57
CA ARG A 16 -13.28 24.74 6.83
C ARG A 16 -12.74 24.62 5.40
N GLY A 17 -12.40 23.39 5.02
CA GLY A 17 -11.97 23.01 3.68
C GLY A 17 -13.07 23.28 2.66
N TRP A 18 -12.91 24.36 1.90
CA TRP A 18 -13.82 24.75 0.82
C TRP A 18 -13.34 24.29 -0.56
N LEU A 19 -12.18 23.65 -0.64
CA LEU A 19 -11.68 23.03 -1.87
C LEU A 19 -11.76 21.49 -1.85
N ASP A 20 -12.30 20.90 -0.78
CA ASP A 20 -12.35 19.45 -0.54
C ASP A 20 -13.34 18.68 -1.43
N ASN A 21 -14.03 19.33 -2.38
CA ASN A 21 -15.11 18.65 -3.11
C ASN A 21 -15.40 19.13 -4.55
N VAL A 22 -14.54 19.95 -5.16
CA VAL A 22 -14.84 20.57 -6.47
C VAL A 22 -14.36 19.72 -7.67
N PHE A 23 -13.59 18.65 -7.42
CA PHE A 23 -13.28 17.65 -8.44
C PHE A 23 -13.69 16.27 -7.95
N LYS A 24 -15.01 15.97 -8.00
CA LYS A 24 -15.52 14.59 -8.00
C LYS A 24 -15.32 13.92 -9.37
N THR A 25 -14.31 14.30 -10.13
CA THR A 25 -13.64 13.34 -11.00
C THR A 25 -13.13 12.26 -10.06
N LYS A 26 -13.57 11.01 -10.23
CA LYS A 26 -12.92 9.88 -9.57
C LYS A 26 -11.44 9.94 -9.98
N ALA A 27 -10.62 10.64 -9.22
CA ALA A 27 -9.18 10.56 -9.37
C ALA A 27 -8.88 9.05 -9.28
N PRO A 28 -8.10 8.48 -10.21
CA PRO A 28 -7.67 7.11 -10.05
C PRO A 28 -7.07 6.99 -8.65
N ASN A 29 -7.71 6.19 -7.79
CA ASN A 29 -7.18 5.92 -6.47
C ASN A 29 -5.91 5.11 -6.72
N TYR A 30 -4.76 5.78 -6.67
CA TYR A 30 -3.46 5.14 -6.73
C TYR A 30 -3.26 4.39 -5.42
N THR A 31 -3.84 3.20 -5.36
CA THR A 31 -3.89 2.36 -4.18
C THR A 31 -3.51 0.94 -4.54
N LEU A 32 -2.61 0.36 -3.75
CA LEU A 32 -2.31 -1.07 -3.76
C LEU A 32 -2.77 -1.68 -2.44
N TYR A 33 -3.09 -2.96 -2.48
CA TYR A 33 -3.57 -3.72 -1.33
C TYR A 33 -2.63 -4.87 -1.03
N SER A 34 -2.54 -5.27 0.22
CA SER A 34 -1.73 -6.41 0.63
C SER A 34 -2.50 -7.28 1.60
N ARG A 35 -2.28 -8.59 1.51
CA ARG A 35 -2.72 -9.60 2.47
C ARG A 35 -1.71 -9.85 3.59
N LEU A 36 -0.51 -9.25 3.50
CA LEU A 36 0.59 -9.46 4.44
C LEU A 36 0.69 -8.36 5.51
N GLY A 37 1.56 -8.56 6.50
CA GLY A 37 1.84 -7.57 7.53
C GLY A 37 2.41 -6.26 6.98
N VAL A 38 2.43 -5.24 7.84
CA VAL A 38 2.95 -3.90 7.49
C VAL A 38 4.42 -3.95 7.05
N HIS A 39 5.26 -4.76 7.71
CA HIS A 39 6.68 -4.80 7.45
C HIS A 39 6.98 -5.43 6.09
N GLU A 40 6.36 -6.57 5.79
CA GLU A 40 6.46 -7.28 4.53
C GLU A 40 5.96 -6.39 3.38
N THR A 41 4.78 -5.79 3.57
CA THR A 41 4.16 -4.91 2.57
C THR A 41 5.03 -3.67 2.29
N ARG A 42 5.55 -3.02 3.33
CA ARG A 42 6.42 -1.84 3.19
C ARG A 42 7.73 -2.19 2.52
N ASN A 43 8.35 -3.30 2.92
CA ASN A 43 9.65 -3.73 2.40
C ASN A 43 9.54 -4.09 0.92
N GLU A 44 8.46 -4.79 0.52
CA GLU A 44 8.24 -5.13 -0.88
C GLU A 44 7.95 -3.91 -1.74
N CYS A 45 7.09 -2.99 -1.27
CA CYS A 45 6.83 -1.73 -1.95
C CYS A 45 8.12 -0.92 -2.13
N ARG A 46 8.95 -0.83 -1.08
CA ARG A 46 10.27 -0.18 -1.15
C ARG A 46 11.20 -0.87 -2.14
N ARG A 47 11.28 -2.20 -2.14
CA ARG A 47 12.14 -2.98 -3.04
C ARG A 47 11.77 -2.70 -4.50
N LEU A 48 10.50 -2.86 -4.85
CA LEU A 48 10.00 -2.63 -6.21
C LEU A 48 10.23 -1.18 -6.68
N LEU A 49 10.03 -0.21 -5.80
CA LEU A 49 10.31 1.20 -6.11
C LEU A 49 11.80 1.45 -6.34
N MET A 50 12.68 0.85 -5.55
CA MET A 50 14.14 0.96 -5.75
C MET A 50 14.60 0.26 -7.04
N ASP A 51 14.00 -0.88 -7.40
CA ASP A 51 14.28 -1.60 -8.65
C ASP A 51 13.89 -0.79 -9.90
N MET A 52 13.04 0.23 -9.76
CA MET A 52 12.69 1.19 -10.80
C MET A 52 13.54 2.48 -10.76
N ASP A 53 14.71 2.44 -10.13
CA ASP A 53 15.62 3.58 -9.97
C ASP A 53 15.00 4.79 -9.23
N LEU A 54 14.22 4.51 -8.18
CA LEU A 54 13.79 5.54 -7.24
C LEU A 54 14.61 5.52 -5.95
N LEU A 55 14.89 6.71 -5.43
CA LEU A 55 15.37 6.89 -4.08
C LEU A 55 14.18 6.86 -3.11
N VAL A 56 14.22 5.91 -2.17
CA VAL A 56 13.14 5.69 -1.19
C VAL A 56 13.68 5.80 0.24
N SER A 57 13.17 6.77 0.98
CA SER A 57 13.42 6.92 2.43
C SER A 57 12.17 6.60 3.23
N ILE A 58 12.34 5.92 4.37
CA ILE A 58 11.27 5.62 5.31
C ILE A 58 11.25 6.73 6.36
N GLU A 59 10.09 7.34 6.54
CA GLU A 59 9.83 8.26 7.65
C GLU A 59 9.01 7.50 8.70
N GLU A 60 9.65 7.18 9.84
CA GLU A 60 8.97 6.65 11.01
C GLU A 60 8.16 7.76 11.67
N ASN A 61 6.89 7.82 11.29
CA ASN A 61 5.87 8.54 12.03
C ASN A 61 5.28 7.59 13.10
N GLU A 62 4.46 8.09 14.03
CA GLU A 62 3.74 7.31 15.08
C GLU A 62 2.77 6.21 14.52
N ARG A 63 2.83 5.92 13.23
CA ARG A 63 1.99 5.01 12.45
C ARG A 63 2.84 3.95 11.73
N MET A 64 2.24 3.23 10.79
CA MET A 64 2.87 2.20 9.92
C MET A 64 4.01 2.70 9.00
N GLY A 65 4.40 3.98 9.13
CA GLY A 65 5.45 4.64 8.35
C GLY A 65 4.97 5.23 7.02
N ILE A 66 5.72 6.19 6.50
CA ILE A 66 5.53 6.79 5.16
C ILE A 66 6.78 6.52 4.33
N LEU A 67 6.60 6.14 3.06
CA LEU A 67 7.69 6.08 2.10
C LEU A 67 7.75 7.39 1.32
N LYS A 68 8.88 8.09 1.38
CA LYS A 68 9.16 9.26 0.54
C LYS A 68 9.98 8.82 -0.66
N CYS A 69 9.46 9.06 -1.85
CA CYS A 69 9.99 8.53 -3.09
C CYS A 69 10.36 9.66 -4.05
N ARG A 70 11.51 9.56 -4.71
CA ARG A 70 11.89 10.47 -5.80
C ARG A 70 12.64 9.74 -6.91
N THR A 71 12.41 10.14 -8.16
CA THR A 71 13.21 9.65 -9.29
C THR A 71 14.64 10.16 -9.20
N LEU A 72 15.61 9.36 -9.65
CA LEU A 72 16.96 9.87 -9.89
C LEU A 72 16.95 10.81 -11.10
N GLU A 73 17.63 11.95 -10.99
CA GLU A 73 17.91 12.80 -12.16
C GLU A 73 19.07 12.15 -12.92
N ALA A 74 18.81 11.59 -14.10
CA ALA A 74 19.86 11.24 -15.04
C ALA A 74 20.49 12.54 -15.55
N ARG A 75 21.62 12.95 -14.96
CA ARG A 75 22.41 14.08 -15.46
C ARG A 75 23.33 13.55 -16.55
N ASP A 76 22.96 13.77 -17.80
CA ASP A 76 23.92 13.68 -18.90
C ASP A 76 24.80 14.95 -18.88
N PRO A 77 26.12 14.84 -18.65
CA PRO A 77 27.02 16.00 -18.64
C PRO A 77 27.08 16.74 -19.99
N PHE A 78 26.63 16.12 -21.08
CA PHE A 78 26.61 16.72 -22.42
C PHE A 78 25.28 17.41 -22.77
N THR A 79 24.20 17.08 -22.05
CA THR A 79 22.85 17.60 -22.32
C THR A 79 22.39 18.53 -21.20
N VAL A 80 23.05 19.68 -21.09
CA VAL A 80 22.76 20.71 -20.06
C VAL A 80 21.36 21.33 -20.21
N HIS A 81 20.74 21.22 -21.40
CA HIS A 81 19.53 21.98 -21.75
C HIS A 81 18.20 21.21 -21.63
N ASN A 82 18.17 19.99 -21.09
CA ASN A 82 16.89 19.26 -20.95
C ASN A 82 16.87 18.24 -19.79
N ILE A 83 17.21 18.69 -18.58
CA ILE A 83 17.16 17.81 -17.39
C ILE A 83 15.70 17.49 -17.06
N PRO A 84 15.28 16.21 -17.06
CA PRO A 84 13.93 15.82 -16.69
C PRO A 84 13.62 16.26 -15.25
N LYS A 85 12.45 16.87 -15.04
CA LYS A 85 12.05 17.29 -13.70
C LYS A 85 11.87 16.06 -12.80
N PRO A 86 12.44 16.05 -11.59
CA PRO A 86 12.26 14.93 -10.69
C PRO A 86 10.79 14.80 -10.28
N VAL A 87 10.30 13.57 -10.28
CA VAL A 87 9.00 13.22 -9.68
C VAL A 87 9.23 12.95 -8.21
N LYS A 88 8.37 13.52 -7.36
CA LYS A 88 8.33 13.24 -5.92
C LYS A 88 6.94 12.83 -5.54
N PHE A 89 6.82 11.78 -4.75
CA PHE A 89 5.56 11.31 -4.21
C PHE A 89 5.80 10.63 -2.87
N LYS A 90 4.73 10.45 -2.11
CA LYS A 90 4.73 9.68 -0.88
C LYS A 90 3.80 8.49 -0.98
N VAL A 91 4.14 7.42 -0.26
CA VAL A 91 3.26 6.27 -0.04
C VAL A 91 2.89 6.24 1.43
N ASP A 92 1.61 6.46 1.72
CA ASP A 92 1.05 6.33 3.05
C ASP A 92 0.57 4.90 3.27
N ILE A 93 0.99 4.29 4.37
CA ILE A 93 0.69 2.89 4.69
C ILE A 93 -0.38 2.88 5.77
N GLN A 94 -1.51 2.25 5.45
CA GLN A 94 -2.69 2.24 6.29
C GLN A 94 -3.23 0.83 6.48
N ARG A 95 -3.99 0.61 7.56
CA ARG A 95 -4.78 -0.62 7.71
C ARG A 95 -5.88 -0.61 6.67
N ALA A 96 -6.14 -1.77 6.08
CA ALA A 96 -7.23 -1.90 5.13
C ALA A 96 -8.59 -1.60 5.80
N PRO A 97 -9.54 -1.00 5.07
CA PRO A 97 -10.92 -0.87 5.52
C PRO A 97 -11.51 -2.23 5.90
N TYR A 98 -12.34 -2.28 6.95
CA TYR A 98 -12.94 -3.51 7.48
C TYR A 98 -13.63 -4.40 6.45
N ARG A 99 -14.19 -3.83 5.38
CA ARG A 99 -14.81 -4.63 4.30
C ARG A 99 -13.79 -5.48 3.56
N LEU A 100 -12.60 -4.94 3.30
CA LEU A 100 -11.53 -5.65 2.59
C LEU A 100 -10.79 -6.64 3.50
N THR A 101 -10.82 -6.42 4.81
CA THR A 101 -10.26 -7.40 5.76
C THR A 101 -11.03 -8.72 5.75
N GLN A 102 -12.33 -8.71 5.42
CA GLN A 102 -13.12 -9.94 5.21
C GLN A 102 -12.64 -10.73 3.98
N GLU A 103 -12.00 -10.06 3.02
CA GLU A 103 -11.42 -10.67 1.83
C GLU A 103 -9.96 -11.06 2.05
N GLY A 104 -9.42 -10.92 3.27
CA GLY A 104 -8.04 -11.22 3.65
C GLY A 104 -7.04 -10.08 3.40
N ILE A 105 -7.49 -8.90 2.98
CA ILE A 105 -6.62 -7.72 2.80
C ILE A 105 -6.37 -7.05 4.16
N THR A 106 -5.10 -6.88 4.51
CA THR A 106 -4.67 -6.34 5.81
C THR A 106 -4.19 -4.89 5.71
N ILE A 107 -3.53 -4.52 4.61
CA ILE A 107 -2.86 -3.23 4.42
C ILE A 107 -3.29 -2.58 3.10
N ALA A 108 -3.42 -1.26 3.12
CA ALA A 108 -3.60 -0.40 1.96
C ALA A 108 -2.42 0.57 1.83
N LEU A 109 -1.89 0.71 0.62
CA LEU A 109 -0.82 1.63 0.25
C LEU A 109 -1.40 2.75 -0.61
N LEU A 110 -1.43 3.98 -0.10
CA LEU A 110 -2.00 5.14 -0.80
C LEU A 110 -0.88 6.02 -1.35
N PHE A 111 -0.87 6.25 -2.65
CA PHE A 111 0.17 7.01 -3.33
C PHE A 111 -0.30 8.45 -3.59
N PHE A 112 0.52 9.42 -3.21
CA PHE A 112 0.22 10.84 -3.36
C PHE A 112 1.38 11.53 -4.08
N GLN A 113 1.12 12.02 -5.29
CA GLN A 113 2.08 12.86 -5.99
C GLN A 113 2.29 14.17 -5.22
N GLU A 114 3.55 14.55 -5.02
CA GLU A 114 3.93 15.81 -4.36
C GLU A 114 4.50 16.82 -5.38
N LYS A 115 5.34 16.37 -6.32
CA LYS A 115 5.97 17.20 -7.37
C LYS A 115 6.25 16.40 -8.65
N GLY A 116 6.45 17.12 -9.75
CA GLY A 116 6.92 16.60 -11.04
C GLY A 116 5.80 16.32 -12.04
N PRO A 117 6.13 15.78 -13.22
CA PRO A 117 5.16 15.40 -14.24
C PRO A 117 4.21 14.30 -13.71
N PHE A 118 2.91 14.45 -13.95
CA PHE A 118 1.91 13.46 -13.52
C PHE A 118 2.01 12.18 -14.34
N ASP A 119 2.17 12.26 -15.66
CA ASP A 119 2.28 11.09 -16.54
C ASP A 119 3.40 10.15 -16.08
N THR A 120 4.58 10.68 -15.76
CA THR A 120 5.69 9.89 -15.20
C THR A 120 5.33 9.23 -13.87
N PHE A 121 4.56 9.91 -12.99
CA PHE A 121 4.03 9.28 -11.78
C PHE A 121 3.04 8.15 -12.10
N GLN A 122 2.19 8.30 -13.12
CA GLN A 122 1.28 7.25 -13.57
C GLN A 122 2.02 6.04 -14.12
N ASP A 123 3.10 6.26 -14.88
CA ASP A 123 3.94 5.21 -15.44
C ASP A 123 4.63 4.41 -14.33
N ILE A 124 5.20 5.11 -13.34
CA ILE A 124 5.80 4.49 -12.15
C ILE A 124 4.77 3.64 -11.41
N PHE A 125 3.57 4.17 -11.16
CA PHE A 125 2.52 3.42 -10.48
C PHE A 125 2.05 2.22 -11.29
N SER A 126 1.90 2.36 -12.61
CA SER A 126 1.46 1.28 -13.49
C SER A 126 2.47 0.14 -13.53
N SER A 127 3.77 0.46 -13.61
CA SER A 127 4.85 -0.51 -13.50
C SER A 127 4.85 -1.20 -12.13
N LEU A 128 4.73 -0.44 -11.04
CA LEU A 128 4.64 -1.00 -9.69
C LEU A 128 3.46 -1.96 -9.56
N LYS A 129 2.28 -1.55 -10.02
CA LYS A 129 1.05 -2.34 -9.96
C LYS A 129 1.17 -3.63 -10.76
N SER A 130 1.83 -3.62 -11.91
CA SER A 130 2.06 -4.82 -12.72
C SER A 130 2.96 -5.85 -12.01
N ASN A 131 3.90 -5.38 -11.20
CA ASN A 131 4.82 -6.24 -10.44
C ASN A 131 4.31 -6.58 -9.04
N TRP A 132 3.19 -6.00 -8.62
CA TRP A 132 2.61 -6.23 -7.30
C TRP A 132 1.92 -7.59 -7.22
N THR A 133 2.24 -8.36 -6.18
CA THR A 133 1.69 -9.72 -6.00
C THR A 133 1.10 -9.96 -4.62
N LEU A 134 1.23 -9.02 -3.68
CA LEU A 134 0.82 -9.24 -2.28
C LEU A 134 -0.70 -9.16 -2.06
N ASP A 135 -1.47 -8.78 -3.08
CA ASP A 135 -2.93 -8.80 -3.09
C ASP A 135 -3.52 -10.17 -3.47
N LYS A 136 -2.70 -11.07 -4.03
CA LYS A 136 -3.10 -12.41 -4.44
C LYS A 136 -3.17 -13.35 -3.24
N PRO A 137 -4.21 -14.19 -3.12
CA PRO A 137 -4.25 -15.20 -2.07
C PRO A 137 -3.05 -16.13 -2.20
N SER A 138 -2.46 -16.51 -1.08
CA SER A 138 -1.38 -17.51 -1.08
C SER A 138 -1.97 -18.83 -1.59
N ALA A 139 -1.27 -19.55 -2.45
CA ALA A 139 -1.72 -20.83 -2.99
C ALA A 139 -2.06 -21.85 -1.87
N ASN A 140 -1.51 -21.66 -0.68
CA ASN A 140 -1.78 -22.49 0.49
C ASN A 140 -3.20 -22.32 1.05
N ASP A 141 -3.88 -21.20 0.78
CA ASP A 141 -5.28 -20.98 1.21
C ASP A 141 -6.29 -21.74 0.33
N THR A 142 -5.89 -22.24 -0.85
CA THR A 142 -6.79 -22.91 -1.80
C THR A 142 -6.81 -24.44 -1.66
N THR A 143 -5.94 -25.04 -0.85
CA THR A 143 -5.79 -26.52 -0.78
C THR A 143 -6.42 -27.14 0.48
N MET A 144 -7.51 -26.58 0.97
CA MET A 144 -8.35 -27.23 1.99
C MET A 144 -9.82 -27.22 1.56
N ASP A 145 -10.12 -27.88 0.44
CA ASP A 145 -11.47 -28.33 0.12
C ASP A 145 -11.45 -29.77 -0.43
N LEU A 146 -11.68 -30.70 0.49
CA LEU A 146 -12.34 -32.01 0.38
C LEU A 146 -12.04 -32.92 -0.83
N THR A 147 -11.23 -33.97 -0.64
CA THR A 147 -11.52 -35.38 -1.01
C THR A 147 -10.30 -36.30 -0.78
N GLU A 148 -10.01 -36.67 0.46
CA GLU A 148 -9.30 -37.93 0.71
C GLU A 148 -10.21 -38.83 1.55
N ASN A 149 -10.89 -39.70 0.83
CA ASN A 149 -11.81 -40.70 1.33
C ASN A 149 -10.97 -41.79 2.03
N PRO A 150 -11.09 -42.04 3.35
CA PRO A 150 -10.41 -43.17 3.95
C PRO A 150 -11.04 -44.45 3.38
N SER A 151 -10.25 -45.21 2.63
CA SER A 151 -10.66 -46.49 2.06
C SER A 151 -11.26 -47.40 3.14
N PRO A 152 -12.38 -48.10 2.90
CA PRO A 152 -12.88 -49.08 3.83
C PRO A 152 -11.92 -50.29 3.83
N THR A 153 -11.19 -50.45 4.93
CA THR A 153 -10.45 -51.67 5.25
C THR A 153 -11.44 -52.83 5.32
N PHE A 154 -11.50 -53.66 4.29
CA PHE A 154 -12.12 -54.97 4.39
C PHE A 154 -11.18 -55.89 5.17
N ALA A 155 -11.44 -56.01 6.48
CA ALA A 155 -11.01 -57.17 7.24
C ALA A 155 -11.82 -58.37 6.73
N ILE A 156 -11.18 -59.30 6.02
CA ILE A 156 -11.73 -60.64 5.78
C ILE A 156 -10.93 -61.58 6.67
N ASP A 157 -11.44 -61.75 7.90
CA ASP A 157 -11.19 -62.94 8.71
C ASP A 157 -12.19 -64.01 8.25
N GLY A 158 -11.71 -65.23 8.00
CA GLY A 158 -12.53 -66.25 7.36
C GLY A 158 -11.78 -67.55 7.08
N ARG A 159 -11.32 -68.18 8.15
CA ARG A 159 -10.79 -69.54 8.18
C ARG A 159 -11.88 -70.58 7.89
N SER A 160 -11.47 -71.75 7.36
CA SER A 160 -12.21 -73.03 7.19
C SER A 160 -13.09 -73.12 5.93
N ILE A 161 -13.17 -74.19 5.12
CA ILE A 161 -12.91 -75.65 5.15
C ILE A 161 -12.70 -76.04 3.65
N TYR A 162 -11.75 -76.89 3.24
CA TYR A 162 -11.67 -78.36 3.31
C TYR A 162 -10.23 -78.79 3.07
#